data_AF-A0A2H6NFM9-F1
#
_entry.id   AF-A0A2H6NFM9-F1
#
_cell.length_a   1.000
_cell.length_b   1.000
_cell.length_c   1.000
_cell.angle_alpha   90.00
_cell.angle_beta   90.00
_cell.angle_gamma   90.00
#
_symmetry.space_group_name_H-M   'P 1'
#
loop_
_entity.id
_entity.type
_entity.pdbx_description
1 polymer ?
#
loop_
_entity_poly.entity_id
_entity_poly.type
_entity_poly.pdbx_seq_one_letter_code
_entity_poly.pdbx_strand_id
1 'polypeptide(L)'
;QAARRPSTCRIYNATWKAFCTWCGRSKLDPVNPSLSHVLEFLQDGLDKCLSPNTLRRQVAALASVINWKGYKSISHHPTIRSFLRGATNLCPPVVHTYPTWDLNKVLVALTKPP
;
A
#
# COMPACT_ATOMS: atom_id res chain seq x y z
N GLN A 1 5.74 20.55 12.45
CA GLN A 1 5.75 19.11 12.07
C GLN A 1 5.51 18.19 13.28
N ALA A 2 4.63 18.57 14.23
CA ALA A 2 4.34 17.78 15.44
C ALA A 2 3.14 16.80 15.28
N ALA A 3 2.37 16.93 14.21
CA ALA A 3 1.14 16.15 14.01
C ALA A 3 1.37 14.67 13.64
N ARG A 4 2.59 14.27 13.22
CA ARG A 4 2.91 12.90 12.80
C ARG A 4 3.95 12.28 13.71
N ARG A 5 3.78 11.00 14.04
CA ARG A 5 4.79 10.23 14.78
C ARG A 5 6.11 10.18 13.99
N PRO A 6 7.27 10.20 14.66
CA PRO A 6 8.58 10.12 13.99
C PRO A 6 8.72 8.90 13.07
N SER A 7 8.16 7.75 13.45
CA SER A 7 8.13 6.54 12.63
C SER A 7 7.39 6.74 11.31
N THR A 8 6.21 7.38 11.34
CA THR A 8 5.45 7.71 10.13
C THR A 8 6.22 8.66 9.23
N CYS A 9 6.88 9.68 9.80
CA CYS A 9 7.70 10.62 9.04
C CYS A 9 8.86 9.92 8.32
N ARG A 10 9.55 8.98 9.00
CA ARG A 10 10.61 8.17 8.39
C ARG A 10 10.10 7.36 7.21
N ILE A 11 8.94 6.72 7.34
CA ILE A 11 8.34 5.93 6.27
C ILE A 11 7.96 6.83 5.08
N TYR A 12 7.35 7.99 5.34
CA TYR A 12 6.95 8.92 4.28
C TYR A 12 8.17 9.46 3.52
N ASN A 13 9.23 9.84 4.24
CA ASN A 13 10.48 10.28 3.64
C ASN A 13 11.15 9.17 2.82
N ALA A 14 11.14 7.92 3.31
CA ALA A 14 11.67 6.79 2.57
C ALA A 14 10.88 6.53 1.27
N THR A 15 9.55 6.59 1.33
CA THR A 15 8.70 6.51 0.13
C THR A 15 9.01 7.63 -0.85
N TRP A 16 9.13 8.88 -0.37
CA TRP A 16 9.43 10.01 -1.23
C TRP A 16 10.77 9.84 -1.95
N LYS A 17 11.82 9.42 -1.23
CA LYS A 17 13.12 9.09 -1.83
C LYS A 17 13.02 7.99 -2.88
N ALA A 18 12.26 6.93 -2.61
CA ALA A 18 12.02 5.86 -3.58
C ALA A 18 11.32 6.37 -4.85
N PHE A 19 10.33 7.24 -4.69
CA PHE A 19 9.65 7.89 -5.80
C PHE A 19 10.58 8.80 -6.61
N CYS A 20 11.38 9.67 -5.96
CA CYS A 20 12.37 10.49 -6.65
C CYS A 20 13.39 9.64 -7.43
N THR A 21 13.83 8.52 -6.84
CA THR A 21 14.75 7.59 -7.50
C THR A 21 14.10 6.95 -8.73
N TRP A 22 12.83 6.56 -8.63
CA TRP A 22 12.06 6.03 -9.75
C TRP A 22 11.87 7.08 -10.86
N CYS A 23 11.49 8.32 -10.50
CA CYS A 23 11.40 9.43 -11.44
C CYS A 23 12.73 9.70 -12.14
N GLY A 24 13.86 9.63 -11.43
CA GLY A 24 15.20 9.80 -12.01
C GLY A 24 15.53 8.74 -13.06
N ARG A 25 15.10 7.49 -12.84
CA ARG A 25 15.26 6.40 -13.83
C ARG A 25 14.36 6.61 -15.06
N SER A 26 13.16 7.12 -14.85
CA SER A 26 12.18 7.40 -15.91
C SER A 26 12.37 8.77 -16.58
N LYS A 27 13.38 9.57 -16.16
CA LYS A 27 13.62 10.96 -16.60
C LYS A 27 12.42 11.90 -16.42
N LEU A 28 11.73 11.76 -15.28
CA LEU A 28 10.53 12.52 -14.93
C LEU A 28 10.81 13.54 -13.82
N ASP A 29 10.05 14.63 -13.79
CA ASP A 29 10.03 15.56 -12.66
C ASP A 29 9.24 14.95 -11.48
N PRO A 30 9.87 14.70 -10.32
CA PRO A 30 9.17 14.18 -9.15
C PRO A 30 8.23 15.21 -8.51
N VAL A 31 8.38 16.52 -8.75
CA VAL A 31 7.57 17.57 -8.11
C VAL A 31 6.23 17.76 -8.82
N ASN A 32 6.20 17.61 -10.15
CA ASN A 32 4.99 17.73 -10.96
C ASN A 32 4.71 16.47 -11.80
N PRO A 33 4.48 15.30 -11.19
CA PRO A 33 4.16 14.11 -11.94
C PRO A 33 2.74 14.20 -12.53
N SER A 34 2.55 13.64 -13.73
CA SER A 34 1.22 13.40 -14.28
C SER A 34 0.54 12.25 -13.55
N LEU A 35 -0.77 12.08 -13.75
CA LEU A 35 -1.51 10.96 -13.16
C LEU A 35 -0.94 9.61 -13.63
N SER A 36 -0.55 9.51 -14.90
CA SER A 36 0.01 8.29 -15.47
C SER A 36 1.31 7.91 -14.79
N HIS A 37 2.21 8.87 -14.55
CA HIS A 37 3.48 8.60 -13.88
C HIS A 37 3.28 8.05 -12.45
N VAL A 38 2.29 8.57 -11.72
CA VAL A 38 1.96 8.03 -10.39
C VAL A 38 1.41 6.61 -10.49
N LEU A 39 0.53 6.35 -11.47
CA LEU A 39 -0.02 5.01 -11.69
C LEU A 39 1.06 4.01 -12.10
N GLU A 40 1.99 4.40 -12.97
CA GLU A 40 3.14 3.59 -13.38
C GLU A 40 4.05 3.26 -12.20
N PHE A 41 4.33 4.23 -11.32
CA PHE A 41 5.07 3.97 -10.09
C PHE A 41 4.34 2.97 -9.17
N LEU A 42 3.02 3.12 -9.02
CA LEU A 42 2.22 2.18 -8.23
C LEU A 42 2.13 0.80 -8.88
N GLN A 43 2.09 0.72 -10.20
CA GLN A 43 2.11 -0.52 -10.98
C GLN A 43 3.44 -1.25 -10.80
N ASP A 44 4.58 -0.57 -10.91
CA ASP A 44 5.90 -1.14 -10.61
C ASP A 44 5.99 -1.65 -9.15
N GLY A 45 5.32 -0.96 -8.23
CA GLY A 45 5.13 -1.45 -6.86
C GLY A 45 4.29 -2.73 -6.77
N LEU A 46 3.18 -2.79 -7.51
CA LEU A 46 2.30 -3.96 -7.56
C LEU A 46 3.00 -5.16 -8.19
N ASP A 47 3.77 -4.95 -9.27
CA ASP A 47 4.56 -5.97 -9.96
C ASP A 47 5.66 -6.55 -9.06
N LYS A 48 6.16 -5.75 -8.11
CA LYS A 48 7.06 -6.19 -7.02
C LYS A 48 6.33 -6.86 -5.85
N CYS A 49 5.07 -7.22 -6.03
CA CYS A 49 4.20 -7.83 -5.02
C CYS A 49 4.05 -7.01 -3.73
N LEU A 50 4.11 -5.67 -3.82
CA LEU A 50 3.81 -4.84 -2.65
C LEU A 50 2.35 -5.01 -2.25
N SER A 51 2.12 -5.17 -0.94
CA SER A 51 0.77 -5.32 -0.42
C SER A 51 -0.10 -4.10 -0.74
N PRO A 52 -1.43 -4.26 -0.93
CA PRO A 52 -2.33 -3.14 -1.18
C PRO A 52 -2.26 -2.04 -0.11
N ASN A 53 -1.99 -2.41 1.15
CA ASN A 53 -1.79 -1.45 2.24
C ASN A 53 -0.49 -0.66 2.11
N THR A 54 0.56 -1.25 1.53
CA THR A 54 1.79 -0.53 1.20
C THR A 54 1.57 0.45 0.07
N LEU A 55 0.85 0.06 -0.99
CA LEU A 55 0.49 0.97 -2.09
C LEU A 55 -0.34 2.16 -1.58
N ARG A 56 -1.35 1.92 -0.73
CA ARG A 56 -2.12 3.00 -0.06
C ARG A 56 -1.22 3.95 0.73
N ARG A 57 -0.26 3.41 1.48
CA ARG A 57 0.71 4.20 2.24
C ARG A 57 1.61 5.02 1.33
N GLN A 58 2.00 4.48 0.18
CA GLN A 58 2.77 5.22 -0.80
C GLN A 58 1.98 6.42 -1.33
N VAL A 59 0.73 6.22 -1.73
CA VAL A 59 -0.17 7.30 -2.17
C VAL A 59 -0.32 8.37 -1.08
N ALA A 60 -0.50 7.97 0.19
CA ALA A 60 -0.62 8.90 1.30
C ALA A 60 0.68 9.69 1.58
N ALA A 61 1.85 9.10 1.32
CA ALA A 61 3.13 9.79 1.40
C ALA A 61 3.30 10.79 0.26
N LEU A 62 2.98 10.40 -0.98
CA LEU A 62 2.99 11.31 -2.15
C LEU A 62 2.03 12.48 -1.96
N ALA A 63 0.82 12.21 -1.47
CA ALA A 63 -0.19 13.20 -1.11
C ALA A 63 0.29 14.24 -0.08
N SER A 64 1.32 13.92 0.70
CA SER A 64 1.85 14.83 1.72
C SER A 64 2.89 15.82 1.18
N VAL A 65 3.38 15.60 -0.04
CA VAL A 65 4.43 16.39 -0.68
C VAL A 65 3.89 17.08 -1.94
N ILE A 66 3.14 16.34 -2.77
CA ILE A 66 2.63 16.81 -4.05
C ILE A 66 1.20 17.32 -3.88
N ASN A 67 0.96 18.56 -4.32
CA ASN A 67 -0.38 19.11 -4.43
C ASN A 67 -1.01 18.74 -5.77
N TRP A 68 -2.26 18.27 -5.76
CA TRP A 68 -2.95 17.83 -6.97
C TRP A 68 -3.99 18.85 -7.42
N LYS A 69 -3.88 19.39 -8.64
CA LYS A 69 -4.82 20.41 -9.14
C LYS A 69 -6.25 19.85 -9.16
N GLY A 70 -7.19 20.61 -8.59
CA GLY A 70 -8.62 20.26 -8.57
C GLY A 70 -9.04 19.22 -7.53
N TYR A 71 -8.11 18.66 -6.76
CA TYR A 71 -8.42 17.68 -5.71
C TYR A 71 -7.75 18.06 -4.40
N LYS A 72 -8.41 17.77 -3.27
CA LYS A 72 -7.83 17.98 -1.93
C LYS A 72 -6.55 17.15 -1.70
N SER A 73 -6.44 16.01 -2.39
CA SER A 73 -5.31 15.07 -2.31
C SER A 73 -5.37 14.11 -3.48
N ILE A 74 -4.21 13.63 -3.95
CA ILE A 74 -4.13 12.58 -4.98
C ILE A 74 -4.87 11.30 -4.59
N SER A 75 -4.99 10.99 -3.29
CA SER A 75 -5.77 9.86 -2.79
C SER A 75 -7.26 9.93 -3.15
N HIS A 76 -7.79 11.12 -3.41
CA HIS A 76 -9.20 11.34 -3.77
C HIS A 76 -9.44 11.23 -5.28
N HIS A 77 -8.39 11.08 -6.09
CA HIS A 77 -8.54 10.94 -7.53
C HIS A 77 -9.23 9.61 -7.86
N PRO A 78 -10.30 9.59 -8.68
CA PRO A 78 -11.09 8.38 -8.93
C PRO A 78 -10.25 7.24 -9.51
N THR A 79 -9.34 7.54 -10.44
CA THR A 79 -8.44 6.53 -11.04
C THR A 79 -7.50 5.89 -10.02
N ILE A 80 -6.95 6.65 -9.08
CA ILE A 80 -6.09 6.11 -8.00
C ILE A 80 -6.91 5.19 -7.09
N ARG A 81 -8.14 5.59 -6.75
CA ARG A 81 -9.04 4.78 -5.94
C ARG A 81 -9.41 3.46 -6.64
N SER A 82 -9.73 3.53 -7.93
CA SER A 82 -10.01 2.34 -8.75
C SER A 82 -8.80 1.42 -8.88
N PHE A 83 -7.60 1.97 -9.08
CA PHE A 83 -6.36 1.21 -9.11
C PHE A 83 -6.12 0.46 -7.79
N LEU A 84 -6.21 1.15 -6.65
CA LEU A 84 -6.03 0.54 -5.33
C LEU A 84 -7.09 -0.54 -5.02
N ARG A 85 -8.31 -0.36 -5.53
CA ARG A 85 -9.36 -1.39 -5.48
C ARG A 85 -8.96 -2.61 -6.31
N GLY A 86 -8.48 -2.39 -7.54
CA GLY A 86 -7.95 -3.45 -8.41
C GLY A 86 -6.81 -4.23 -7.74
N ALA A 87 -5.82 -3.53 -7.19
CA ALA A 87 -4.72 -4.15 -6.46
C ALA A 87 -5.20 -5.00 -5.26
N THR A 88 -6.25 -4.55 -4.56
CA THR A 88 -6.84 -5.32 -3.44
C THR A 88 -7.57 -6.58 -3.92
N ASN A 89 -8.23 -6.51 -5.07
CA ASN A 89 -8.90 -7.67 -5.66
C ASN A 89 -7.90 -8.71 -6.17
N LEU A 90 -6.76 -8.26 -6.73
CA LEU A 90 -5.69 -9.14 -7.19
C LEU A 90 -4.92 -9.80 -6.04
N CYS A 91 -4.76 -9.07 -4.93
CA CYS A 91 -4.06 -9.55 -3.74
C CYS A 91 -4.99 -9.45 -2.52
N PRO A 92 -5.97 -10.35 -2.39
CA PRO A 92 -6.86 -10.35 -1.24
C PRO A 92 -6.04 -10.53 0.05
N PRO A 93 -6.41 -9.86 1.16
CA PRO A 93 -5.74 -10.07 2.43
C PRO A 93 -5.79 -11.54 2.80
N VAL A 94 -4.65 -12.10 3.22
CA VAL A 94 -4.62 -13.44 3.80
C VAL A 94 -5.43 -13.40 5.10
N VAL A 95 -6.63 -13.97 5.07
CA VAL A 95 -7.42 -14.20 6.26
C VAL A 95 -6.90 -15.48 6.90
N HIS A 96 -6.22 -15.36 8.02
CA HIS A 96 -5.80 -16.53 8.80
C HIS A 96 -7.05 -17.14 9.46
N THR A 97 -7.74 -18.01 8.74
CA THR A 97 -8.79 -18.83 9.34
C THR A 97 -8.11 -19.94 10.11
N TYR A 98 -8.14 -19.84 11.44
CA TYR A 98 -7.91 -21.03 12.25
C TYR A 98 -8.97 -22.05 11.87
N PRO A 99 -8.63 -23.34 11.73
CA PRO A 99 -9.66 -24.36 11.62
C PRO A 99 -10.60 -24.18 12.80
N THR A 100 -11.91 -24.23 12.57
CA THR A 100 -12.87 -24.32 13.65
C THR A 100 -12.55 -25.60 14.39
N TRP A 101 -11.85 -25.49 15.53
CA TRP A 101 -11.49 -26.63 16.35
C TRP A 101 -12.78 -27.32 16.74
N ASP A 102 -12.98 -28.54 16.25
CA ASP A 102 -14.06 -29.40 16.68
C ASP A 102 -13.69 -29.92 18.07
N LEU A 103 -14.19 -29.22 19.11
CA LEU A 103 -13.85 -29.45 20.50
C LEU A 103 -13.98 -30.94 20.88
N ASN A 104 -15.02 -31.61 20.37
CA ASN A 104 -15.23 -33.04 20.64
C ASN A 104 -14.11 -33.89 20.03
N LYS A 105 -13.73 -33.62 18.77
CA LYS A 105 -12.62 -34.36 18.12
C LYS A 105 -11.29 -34.14 18.83
N VAL A 106 -11.07 -32.93 19.32
CA VAL A 106 -9.83 -32.54 20.00
C VAL A 106 -9.74 -33.19 21.36
N LEU A 107 -10.82 -33.16 22.13
CA LEU A 107 -10.89 -33.84 23.43
C LEU A 107 -10.68 -35.35 23.27
N VAL A 108 -11.28 -35.96 22.25
CA VAL A 108 -11.10 -37.40 21.95
C VAL A 108 -9.67 -37.72 21.55
N ALA A 109 -8.99 -36.86 20.79
CA ALA A 109 -7.59 -37.07 20.42
C ALA A 109 -6.66 -36.97 21.63
N LEU A 110 -6.90 -36.01 22.53
CA LEU A 110 -6.09 -35.78 23.73
C LEU A 110 -6.28 -36.84 24.83
N THR A 111 -7.38 -37.60 24.79
CA THR A 111 -7.64 -38.69 25.73
C THR A 111 -7.04 -40.03 25.30
N LYS A 112 -6.46 -40.11 24.09
CA LYS A 112 -5.76 -41.32 23.63
C LYS A 112 -4.29 -41.28 24.06
N PRO A 113 -3.69 -42.43 24.42
CA PRO A 113 -2.25 -42.52 24.66
C PRO A 113 -1.46 -42.18 23.38
N PRO A 114 -0.24 -41.64 23.51
CA PRO A 114 0.57 -41.13 22.40
C PRO A 114 1.06 -42.23 21.43
#